data_AF-A0A8H7FQY1-F1
#
_entry.id   AF-A0A8H7FQY1-F1
#
_cell.length_a   1.000
_cell.length_b   1.000
_cell.length_c   1.000
_cell.angle_alpha   90.00
_cell.angle_beta   90.00
_cell.angle_gamma   90.00
#
_symmetry.space_group_name_H-M   'P 1'
#
loop_
_entity.id
_entity.type
_entity.pdbx_description
1 polymer ?
#
loop_
_entity_poly.entity_id
_entity_poly.type
_entity_poly.pdbx_seq_one_letter_code
_entity_poly.pdbx_strand_id
1 'polypeptide(L)'
;MLKASRSSKKRRTESDEDVEAAEHDTSTGLTPSVRQRAPDSLPALTTIAARIFASNYRRLRTGVKNKTATDMLLQNLPDHLVSKVFAMLTITCPELLSSTFITLYFTRGPTVILTDQLPGVKERNISKLGDGAISSGLRHLELCGFDYADSLFASSLKDMNSLRVLNLR
;
A
#
# COMPACT_ATOMS: atom_id res chain seq x y z
N MET A 1 -16.94 -31.66 -73.32
CA MET A 1 -16.27 -30.76 -74.28
C MET A 1 -17.12 -29.50 -74.42
N LEU A 2 -16.51 -28.32 -74.17
CA LEU A 2 -16.76 -26.99 -74.78
C LEU A 2 -18.24 -26.49 -74.82
N LYS A 3 -18.62 -25.26 -74.47
CA LYS A 3 -17.93 -24.02 -74.13
C LYS A 3 -19.04 -23.05 -73.67
N ALA A 4 -18.73 -22.19 -72.71
CA ALA A 4 -19.47 -20.96 -72.45
C ALA A 4 -19.45 -20.02 -73.67
N SER A 5 -20.41 -19.08 -73.78
CA SER A 5 -20.15 -17.62 -73.86
C SER A 5 -21.26 -16.77 -74.50
N ARG A 6 -21.62 -15.68 -73.78
CA ARG A 6 -21.77 -14.27 -74.25
C ARG A 6 -23.05 -13.92 -75.07
N SER A 7 -23.69 -12.75 -75.01
CA SER A 7 -23.35 -11.41 -74.47
C SER A 7 -24.54 -10.42 -74.63
N SER A 8 -24.53 -9.35 -73.81
CA SER A 8 -25.14 -8.00 -74.00
C SER A 8 -26.67 -7.84 -73.85
N LYS A 9 -27.27 -6.78 -73.30
CA LYS A 9 -26.92 -5.36 -72.96
C LYS A 9 -28.09 -4.89 -72.06
N LYS A 10 -27.99 -4.03 -71.03
CA LYS A 10 -27.90 -2.57 -71.14
C LYS A 10 -28.09 -1.92 -69.75
N ARG A 11 -27.03 -1.25 -69.27
CA ARG A 11 -26.94 0.03 -68.53
C ARG A 11 -28.04 0.46 -67.55
N ARG A 12 -27.64 0.67 -66.29
CA ARG A 12 -28.16 1.69 -65.37
C ARG A 12 -26.95 2.48 -64.83
N THR A 13 -26.89 3.77 -65.13
CA THR A 13 -26.02 4.79 -64.50
C THR A 13 -26.78 5.34 -63.29
N GLU A 14 -26.23 5.33 -62.06
CA GLU A 14 -25.33 6.34 -61.46
C GLU A 14 -25.97 7.75 -61.54
N SER A 15 -26.33 8.36 -60.42
CA SER A 15 -25.48 9.02 -59.40
C SER A 15 -26.35 9.36 -58.18
N ASP A 16 -25.89 9.73 -56.99
CA ASP A 16 -24.62 9.79 -56.26
C ASP A 16 -25.06 10.23 -54.86
N GLU A 17 -24.63 9.55 -53.81
CA GLU A 17 -24.26 10.19 -52.54
C GLU A 17 -23.49 9.16 -51.72
N ASP A 18 -22.18 9.20 -51.94
CA ASP A 18 -21.14 8.59 -51.15
C ASP A 18 -21.12 9.19 -49.73
N VAL A 19 -21.13 8.33 -48.71
CA VAL A 19 -20.10 8.41 -47.65
C VAL A 19 -19.78 6.97 -47.21
N GLU A 20 -18.71 6.44 -47.79
CA GLU A 20 -17.98 5.28 -47.32
C GLU A 20 -17.02 5.73 -46.21
N ALA A 21 -17.03 5.08 -45.05
CA ALA A 21 -15.86 5.06 -44.17
C ALA A 21 -15.88 3.83 -43.25
N ALA A 22 -15.10 2.84 -43.70
CA ALA A 22 -14.30 1.92 -42.90
C ALA A 22 -15.03 0.84 -42.07
N GLU A 23 -15.01 -0.36 -42.65
CA GLU A 23 -14.74 -1.59 -41.91
C GLU A 23 -13.56 -1.38 -40.92
N HIS A 24 -13.79 -1.68 -39.65
CA HIS A 24 -12.71 -2.02 -38.73
C HIS A 24 -13.14 -3.20 -37.86
N ASP A 25 -13.27 -4.37 -38.52
CA ASP A 25 -13.10 -5.65 -37.85
C ASP A 25 -11.66 -5.73 -37.34
N THR A 26 -11.45 -5.32 -36.08
CA THR A 26 -10.35 -5.83 -35.23
C THR A 26 -10.59 -5.40 -33.79
N SER A 27 -11.47 -6.12 -33.12
CA SER A 27 -11.32 -6.30 -31.68
C SER A 27 -11.77 -7.70 -31.28
N THR A 28 -10.98 -8.70 -31.66
CA THR A 28 -10.70 -9.80 -30.73
C THR A 28 -9.94 -9.20 -29.55
N GLY A 29 -10.65 -8.45 -28.72
CA GLY A 29 -10.24 -8.14 -27.37
C GLY A 29 -10.12 -9.48 -26.67
N LEU A 30 -8.89 -9.97 -26.54
CA LEU A 30 -8.55 -11.00 -25.58
C LEU A 30 -8.88 -10.39 -24.21
N THR A 31 -10.14 -10.52 -23.78
CA THR A 31 -10.52 -10.26 -22.40
C THR A 31 -9.59 -11.11 -21.55
N PRO A 32 -8.71 -10.52 -20.73
CA PRO A 32 -7.87 -11.32 -19.85
C PRO A 32 -8.79 -12.18 -19.00
N SER A 33 -8.66 -13.51 -19.11
CA SER A 33 -9.33 -14.45 -18.23
C SER A 33 -8.79 -14.21 -16.83
N VAL A 34 -9.48 -13.36 -16.06
CA VAL A 34 -9.22 -13.22 -14.63
C VAL A 34 -9.80 -14.47 -13.99
N ARG A 35 -8.98 -15.53 -13.91
CA ARG A 35 -9.28 -16.66 -13.03
C ARG A 35 -9.32 -16.11 -11.61
N GLN A 36 -10.53 -15.85 -11.12
CA GLN A 36 -10.77 -15.43 -9.75
C GLN A 36 -10.43 -16.65 -8.88
N ARG A 37 -9.17 -16.73 -8.44
CA ARG A 37 -8.70 -17.78 -7.54
C ARG A 37 -9.46 -17.62 -6.22
N ALA A 38 -10.07 -18.70 -5.77
CA ALA A 38 -10.60 -18.84 -4.42
C ALA A 38 -9.52 -18.46 -3.39
N PRO A 39 -9.89 -17.96 -2.20
CA PRO A 39 -8.97 -17.41 -1.20
C PRO A 39 -8.18 -18.49 -0.46
N ASP A 40 -7.61 -19.46 -1.18
CA ASP A 40 -6.47 -20.24 -0.72
C ASP A 40 -5.21 -19.40 -0.94
N SER A 41 -5.22 -18.16 -0.41
CA SER A 41 -4.18 -17.19 -0.68
C SER A 41 -2.99 -17.50 0.20
N LEU A 42 -2.05 -18.25 -0.35
CA LEU A 42 -0.72 -18.37 0.22
C LEU A 42 -0.23 -16.96 0.57
N PRO A 43 0.21 -16.71 1.81
CA PRO A 43 0.63 -15.39 2.22
C PRO A 43 1.79 -14.94 1.34
N ALA A 44 1.78 -13.66 0.95
CA ALA A 44 2.89 -13.09 0.20
C ALA A 44 4.22 -13.34 0.93
N LEU A 45 5.31 -13.50 0.17
CA LEU A 45 6.64 -13.74 0.74
C LEU A 45 7.03 -12.67 1.77
N THR A 46 6.67 -11.40 1.53
CA THR A 46 6.91 -10.30 2.48
C THR A 46 6.20 -10.51 3.81
N THR A 47 5.02 -11.12 3.81
CA THR A 47 4.28 -11.46 5.03
C THR A 47 4.94 -12.62 5.78
N ILE A 48 5.41 -13.65 5.06
CA ILE A 48 6.15 -14.76 5.68
C ILE A 48 7.46 -14.24 6.28
N ALA A 49 8.21 -13.44 5.54
CA ALA A 49 9.46 -12.85 5.99
C ALA A 49 9.27 -11.94 7.22
N ALA A 50 8.24 -11.09 7.22
CA ALA A 50 7.91 -10.24 8.36
C ALA A 50 7.58 -11.05 9.62
N ARG A 51 6.85 -12.17 9.47
CA ARG A 51 6.54 -13.09 10.59
C ARG A 51 7.81 -13.76 11.16
N ILE A 52 8.67 -14.27 10.28
CA ILE A 52 9.94 -14.90 10.70
C ILE A 52 10.84 -13.87 11.40
N PHE A 53 10.91 -12.66 10.86
CA PHE A 53 11.63 -11.54 11.48
C PHE A 53 11.10 -11.24 12.88
N ALA A 54 9.79 -11.01 13.02
CA ALA A 54 9.18 -10.70 14.31
C ALA A 54 9.41 -11.83 15.35
N SER A 55 9.27 -13.09 14.93
CA SER A 55 9.49 -14.26 15.78
C SER A 55 10.94 -14.38 16.28
N ASN A 56 11.90 -13.91 15.50
CA ASN A 56 13.33 -13.95 15.86
C ASN A 56 13.85 -12.61 16.40
N TYR A 57 13.03 -11.57 16.44
CA TYR A 57 13.47 -10.21 16.75
C TYR A 57 14.12 -10.11 18.14
N ARG A 58 13.54 -10.78 19.15
CA ARG A 58 14.12 -10.85 20.49
C ARG A 58 15.54 -11.39 20.48
N ARG A 59 15.80 -12.46 19.71
CA ARG A 59 17.15 -13.07 19.56
C ARG A 59 18.11 -12.17 18.80
N LEU A 60 17.61 -11.42 17.81
CA LEU A 60 18.42 -10.46 17.06
C LEU A 60 18.88 -9.28 17.94
N ARG A 61 18.09 -8.91 18.96
CA ARG A 61 18.44 -7.83 19.90
C ARG A 61 19.41 -8.19 21.01
N THR A 62 19.59 -9.47 21.36
CA THR A 62 20.46 -9.85 22.50
C THR A 62 21.95 -9.69 22.20
N GLY A 63 22.37 -9.79 20.94
CA GLY A 63 23.77 -9.59 20.53
C GLY A 63 24.04 -8.16 20.09
N VAL A 64 25.09 -7.50 20.63
CA VAL A 64 25.43 -6.10 20.31
C VAL A 64 25.64 -5.89 18.80
N LYS A 65 26.41 -6.76 18.14
CA LYS A 65 26.65 -6.69 16.69
C LYS A 65 25.36 -6.86 15.88
N ASN A 66 24.52 -7.81 16.30
CA ASN A 66 23.25 -8.12 15.63
C ASN A 66 22.24 -6.99 15.81
N LYS A 67 22.22 -6.36 16.99
CA LYS A 67 21.39 -5.19 17.27
C LYS A 67 21.72 -4.04 16.33
N THR A 68 22.99 -3.64 16.23
CA THR A 68 23.39 -2.53 15.35
C THR A 68 23.05 -2.81 13.89
N ALA A 69 23.30 -4.05 13.42
CA ALA A 69 22.95 -4.45 12.06
C ALA A 69 21.43 -4.41 11.83
N THR A 70 20.64 -4.91 12.80
CA THR A 70 19.17 -4.90 12.72
C THR A 70 18.64 -3.47 12.73
N ASP A 71 19.19 -2.60 13.57
CA ASP A 71 18.81 -1.20 13.66
C ASP A 71 19.10 -0.48 12.32
N MET A 72 20.24 -0.73 11.68
CA MET A 72 20.54 -0.20 10.34
C MET A 72 19.58 -0.72 9.27
N LEU A 73 19.21 -2.01 9.32
CA LEU A 73 18.23 -2.58 8.38
C LEU A 73 16.83 -2.00 8.60
N LEU A 74 16.45 -1.74 9.85
CA LEU A 74 15.18 -1.10 10.18
C LEU A 74 15.11 0.36 9.73
N GLN A 75 16.23 1.09 9.71
CA GLN A 75 16.28 2.45 9.14
C GLN A 75 16.08 2.43 7.62
N ASN A 76 16.64 1.42 6.95
CA ASN A 76 16.57 1.29 5.50
C ASN A 76 15.34 0.50 5.00
N LEU A 77 14.46 0.05 5.90
CA LEU A 77 13.27 -0.69 5.52
C LEU A 77 12.38 0.18 4.59
N PRO A 78 11.86 -0.35 3.48
CA PRO A 78 10.93 0.40 2.63
C PRO A 78 9.65 0.80 3.38
N ASP A 79 9.21 2.04 3.20
CA ASP A 79 8.09 2.63 3.95
C ASP A 79 6.78 1.82 3.88
N HIS A 80 6.48 1.22 2.73
CA HIS A 80 5.27 0.39 2.56
C HIS A 80 5.32 -0.93 3.35
N LEU A 81 6.49 -1.34 3.85
CA LEU A 81 6.66 -2.51 4.71
C LEU A 81 6.71 -2.14 6.20
N VAL A 82 6.95 -0.87 6.54
CA VAL A 82 7.10 -0.38 7.92
C VAL A 82 5.85 -0.72 8.74
N SER A 83 4.67 -0.36 8.27
CA SER A 83 3.40 -0.63 8.97
C SER A 83 3.15 -2.13 9.16
N LYS A 84 3.47 -2.95 8.16
CA LYS A 84 3.34 -4.41 8.22
C LYS A 84 4.28 -5.02 9.26
N VAL A 85 5.56 -4.64 9.23
CA VAL A 85 6.55 -5.15 10.19
C VAL A 85 6.20 -4.68 11.60
N PHE A 86 5.78 -3.43 11.75
CA PHE A 86 5.33 -2.90 13.03
C PHE A 86 4.18 -3.72 13.60
N ALA A 87 3.12 -3.95 12.82
CA ALA A 87 1.97 -4.75 13.24
C ALA A 87 2.33 -6.19 13.66
N MET A 88 3.35 -6.80 13.03
CA MET A 88 3.79 -8.14 13.44
C MET A 88 4.61 -8.11 14.74
N LEU A 89 5.41 -7.06 14.94
CA LEU A 89 6.18 -6.87 16.17
C LEU A 89 5.28 -6.56 17.37
N THR A 90 4.22 -5.78 17.18
CA THR A 90 3.27 -5.44 18.25
C THR A 90 2.54 -6.68 18.78
N ILE A 91 2.27 -7.65 17.92
CA ILE A 91 1.66 -8.93 18.30
C ILE A 91 2.67 -9.85 18.98
N THR A 92 3.91 -9.90 18.47
CA THR A 92 4.87 -10.95 18.86
C THR A 92 5.72 -10.57 20.07
N CYS A 93 6.11 -9.30 20.19
CA CYS A 93 7.02 -8.82 21.22
C CYS A 93 6.76 -7.34 21.59
N PRO A 94 5.55 -7.01 22.07
CA PRO A 94 5.18 -5.63 22.43
C PRO A 94 6.12 -5.00 23.47
N GLU A 95 6.69 -5.81 24.37
CA GLU A 95 7.61 -5.37 25.43
C GLU A 95 8.92 -4.78 24.91
N LEU A 96 9.32 -5.10 23.68
CA LEU A 96 10.55 -4.59 23.06
C LEU A 96 10.35 -3.26 22.33
N LEU A 97 9.09 -2.83 22.18
CA LEU A 97 8.70 -1.62 21.45
C LEU A 97 8.62 -0.43 22.40
N SER A 98 9.76 0.17 22.75
CA SER A 98 9.76 1.39 23.56
C SER A 98 9.31 2.62 22.76
N SER A 99 8.86 3.67 23.44
CA SER A 99 8.46 4.95 22.82
C SER A 99 9.50 5.48 21.83
N THR A 100 10.77 5.52 22.25
CA THR A 100 11.87 5.98 21.39
C THR A 100 12.06 5.08 20.17
N PHE A 101 11.92 3.76 20.35
CA PHE A 101 12.07 2.79 19.29
C PHE A 101 10.98 2.91 18.22
N ILE A 102 9.72 3.09 18.66
CA ILE A 102 8.57 3.30 17.78
C ILE A 102 8.77 4.56 16.94
N THR A 103 9.10 5.67 17.58
CA THR A 103 9.37 6.93 16.86
C THR A 103 10.56 6.82 15.89
N LEU A 104 11.62 6.13 16.27
CA LEU A 104 12.83 6.11 15.45
C LEU A 104 12.64 5.32 14.15
N TYR A 105 11.85 4.25 14.17
CA TYR A 105 11.79 3.31 13.03
C TYR A 105 10.41 3.19 12.40
N PHE A 106 9.33 3.46 13.14
CA PHE A 106 7.96 3.10 12.74
C PHE A 106 6.99 4.28 12.61
N THR A 107 7.40 5.51 12.96
CA THR A 107 6.63 6.72 12.61
C THR A 107 7.14 7.32 11.31
N ARG A 108 7.04 6.55 10.21
CA ARG A 108 7.43 6.98 8.86
C ARG A 108 6.63 6.26 7.79
N GLY A 109 6.64 6.82 6.59
CA GLY A 109 5.88 6.31 5.46
C GLY A 109 4.43 6.80 5.40
N PRO A 110 3.62 6.26 4.48
CA PRO A 110 2.29 6.78 4.20
C PRO A 110 1.21 6.35 5.20
N THR A 111 1.53 5.41 6.10
CA THR A 111 0.56 4.79 7.02
C THR A 111 1.17 4.65 8.40
N VAL A 112 0.54 5.27 9.40
CA VAL A 112 0.90 5.14 10.81
C VAL A 112 -0.35 4.72 11.59
N ILE A 113 -0.22 3.66 12.37
CA ILE A 113 -1.28 3.12 13.22
C ILE A 113 -0.69 2.97 14.61
N LEU A 114 -1.22 3.74 15.57
CA LEU A 114 -0.82 3.67 16.97
C LEU A 114 -2.06 3.35 17.82
N THR A 115 -1.89 2.47 18.80
CA THR A 115 -2.97 2.07 19.71
C THR A 115 -2.48 2.11 21.15
N ASP A 116 -3.38 2.34 22.09
CA ASP A 116 -3.13 2.38 23.54
C ASP A 116 -2.68 1.03 24.12
N GLN A 117 -3.01 -0.07 23.45
CA GLN A 117 -2.58 -1.43 23.79
C GLN A 117 -1.07 -1.63 23.66
N LEU A 118 -0.37 -0.68 23.01
CA LEU A 118 1.08 -0.71 22.87
C LEU A 118 1.73 -0.01 24.07
N PRO A 119 2.44 -0.74 24.95
CA PRO A 119 3.01 -0.16 26.17
C PRO A 119 4.03 0.95 25.90
N GLY A 120 4.60 0.97 24.69
CA GLY A 120 5.54 1.99 24.25
C GLY A 120 4.93 3.28 23.73
N VAL A 121 3.65 3.30 23.34
CA VAL A 121 3.05 4.50 22.76
C VAL A 121 2.66 5.45 23.87
N LYS A 122 3.19 6.67 23.81
CA LYS A 122 2.92 7.74 24.75
C LYS A 122 2.55 9.02 23.99
N GLU A 123 2.05 10.01 24.71
CA GLU A 123 1.80 11.37 24.20
C GLU A 123 2.93 11.90 23.31
N ARG A 124 4.19 11.71 23.73
CA ARG A 124 5.38 12.12 22.95
C ARG A 124 5.43 11.52 21.54
N ASN A 125 4.93 10.30 21.35
CA ASN A 125 4.87 9.68 20.02
C ASN A 125 3.88 10.43 19.12
N ILE A 126 2.75 10.85 19.67
CA ILE A 126 1.70 11.58 18.97
C ILE A 126 2.16 12.99 18.63
N SER A 127 2.73 13.72 19.59
CA SER A 127 3.25 15.08 19.33
C SER A 127 4.29 15.11 18.21
N LYS A 128 5.08 14.03 18.07
CA LYS A 128 6.08 13.92 17.00
C LYS A 128 5.49 13.66 15.62
N LEU A 129 4.23 13.24 15.50
CA LEU A 129 3.60 13.06 14.20
C LEU A 129 3.44 14.39 13.43
N GLY A 130 3.37 15.51 14.15
CA GLY A 130 3.35 16.85 13.56
C GLY A 130 4.69 17.31 13.00
N ASP A 131 5.79 16.57 13.21
CA ASP A 131 7.08 16.90 12.63
C ASP A 131 7.00 16.87 11.09
N GLY A 132 7.46 17.95 10.44
CA GLY A 132 7.31 18.17 8.99
C GLY A 132 7.80 17.02 8.10
N ALA A 133 8.82 16.30 8.56
CA ALA A 133 9.34 15.13 7.85
C ALA A 133 8.34 13.96 7.82
N ILE A 134 7.54 13.80 8.88
CA ILE A 134 6.54 12.74 9.02
C ILE A 134 5.21 13.19 8.40
N SER A 135 4.78 14.42 8.71
CA SER A 135 3.47 14.94 8.32
C SER A 135 3.30 15.15 6.82
N SER A 136 4.38 15.49 6.10
CA SER A 136 4.33 15.76 4.65
C SER A 136 3.95 14.54 3.79
N GLY A 137 4.33 13.33 4.21
CA GLY A 137 4.11 12.09 3.46
C GLY A 137 2.96 11.23 3.98
N LEU A 138 2.43 11.53 5.15
CA LEU A 138 1.44 10.69 5.83
C LEU A 138 0.07 10.79 5.13
N ARG A 139 -0.51 9.64 4.77
CA ARG A 139 -1.81 9.55 4.07
C ARG A 139 -2.88 8.85 4.90
N HIS A 140 -2.48 7.96 5.81
CA HIS A 140 -3.38 7.21 6.67
C HIS A 140 -2.85 7.27 8.09
N LEU A 141 -3.64 7.82 9.00
CA LEU A 141 -3.34 7.89 10.42
C LEU A 141 -4.49 7.28 11.22
N GLU A 142 -4.13 6.31 12.07
CA GLU A 142 -5.05 5.71 13.03
C GLU A 142 -4.47 5.85 14.44
N LEU A 143 -5.22 6.50 15.33
CA LEU A 143 -4.92 6.65 16.76
C LEU A 143 -6.12 6.12 17.54
N CYS A 144 -5.95 4.99 18.22
CA CYS A 144 -7.06 4.29 18.90
C CYS A 144 -6.78 4.07 20.40
N GLY A 145 -7.79 4.32 21.23
CA GLY A 145 -7.81 4.04 22.67
C GLY A 145 -7.11 5.09 23.54
N PHE A 146 -6.74 6.24 22.96
CA PHE A 146 -6.02 7.28 23.70
C PHE A 146 -6.98 8.27 24.36
N ASP A 147 -6.93 8.38 25.69
CA ASP A 147 -7.63 9.42 26.45
C ASP A 147 -6.71 10.64 26.65
N TYR A 148 -6.39 11.33 25.55
CA TYR A 148 -5.58 12.55 25.55
C TYR A 148 -6.42 13.77 25.19
N ALA A 149 -5.93 14.96 25.55
CA ALA A 149 -6.60 16.20 25.22
C ALA A 149 -6.67 16.45 23.71
N ASP A 150 -7.82 16.92 23.21
CA ASP A 150 -8.03 17.26 21.79
C ASP A 150 -6.97 18.21 21.23
N SER A 151 -6.43 19.11 22.07
CA SER A 151 -5.37 20.05 21.68
C SER A 151 -4.08 19.35 21.24
N LEU A 152 -3.75 18.19 21.83
CA LEU A 152 -2.60 17.37 21.42
C LEU A 152 -2.80 16.82 20.01
N PHE A 153 -3.98 16.29 19.71
CA PHE A 153 -4.29 15.77 18.39
C PHE A 153 -4.36 16.90 17.36
N ALA A 154 -5.05 17.99 17.67
CA ALA A 154 -5.18 19.13 16.78
C ALA A 154 -3.81 19.73 16.40
N SER A 155 -2.89 19.88 17.36
CA SER A 155 -1.54 20.37 17.09
C SER A 155 -0.72 19.41 16.24
N SER A 156 -0.87 18.09 16.43
CA SER A 156 -0.15 17.06 15.67
C SER A 156 -0.67 16.94 14.23
N LEU A 157 -1.96 17.20 13.99
CA LEU A 157 -2.59 17.06 12.68
C LEU A 157 -2.45 18.30 11.79
N LYS A 158 -2.10 19.46 12.35
CA LYS A 158 -2.16 20.76 11.69
C LYS A 158 -1.43 20.82 10.33
N ASP A 159 -0.29 20.14 10.23
CA ASP A 159 0.60 20.22 9.07
C ASP A 159 0.52 18.98 8.15
N MET A 160 -0.46 18.08 8.37
CA MET A 160 -0.62 16.84 7.61
C MET A 160 -1.42 17.03 6.32
N ASN A 161 -0.90 17.84 5.40
CA ASN A 161 -1.59 18.21 4.15
C ASN A 161 -1.88 17.02 3.20
N SER A 162 -1.14 15.91 3.35
CA SER A 162 -1.30 14.71 2.53
C SER A 162 -2.29 13.69 3.11
N LEU A 163 -2.87 13.97 4.29
CA LEU A 163 -3.71 13.03 5.01
C LEU A 163 -5.02 12.78 4.25
N ARG A 164 -5.34 11.52 4.04
CA ARG A 164 -6.55 11.07 3.32
C ARG A 164 -7.50 10.29 4.21
N VAL A 165 -6.94 9.57 5.18
CA VAL A 165 -7.69 8.76 6.14
C VAL A 165 -7.21 9.12 7.54
N LEU A 166 -8.16 9.53 8.37
CA LEU A 166 -7.96 9.80 9.78
C LEU A 166 -8.97 8.94 10.56
N ASN A 167 -8.47 8.10 11.45
CA ASN A 167 -9.28 7.31 12.36
C ASN A 167 -8.86 7.63 13.80
N LEU A 168 -9.74 8.29 14.54
CA LEU A 168 -9.57 8.60 15.96
C LEU A 168 -10.68 7.85 16.72
N ARG A 169 -10.30 6.95 17.63
CA ARG A 169 -11.24 6.13 18.42
C ARG A 169 -10.82 6.04 19.87
#